data_AF-A0AB39UT16-F1
#
_entry.id   AF-A0AB39UT16-F1
#
_cell.length_a   1.000
_cell.length_b   1.000
_cell.length_c   1.000
_cell.angle_alpha   90.00
_cell.angle_beta   90.00
_cell.angle_gamma   90.00
#
_symmetry.space_group_name_H-M   'P 1'
#
loop_
_entity.id
_entity.type
_entity.pdbx_description
1 polymer ?
#
loop_
_entity_poly.entity_id
_entity_poly.type
_entity_poly.pdbx_seq_one_letter_code
_entity_poly.pdbx_strand_id
1 'polypeptide(L)'
;MGEFERHLRDAIRINRARAAWYARVAGWQARLLSWWLIASEYLCLPLARYFDRRALPFNRRGIGVVQRDFVPMDVPDQTTPPPAVRPLTGAVRRSALRRLTTYRKRARHALTQARFDAVADLTRQMLRDIGQIEADAGTSLAMTRHLLESIGLCSHNAVMYIAQDDSVQNLCHRLVAIQLALVGNGPWMDSLGSRCQSRGAGILLNDVPAIPFPPCDTSAGS
;
A
#
# COMPACT_ATOMS: atom_id res chain seq x y z
N MET A 1 15.39 -11.50 -10.83
CA MET A 1 14.80 -10.37 -10.07
C MET A 1 13.48 -10.85 -9.51
N GLY A 2 13.20 -10.66 -8.22
CA GLY A 2 11.92 -11.06 -7.66
C GLY A 2 10.85 -10.00 -7.87
N GLU A 3 9.65 -10.29 -7.36
CA GLU A 3 8.46 -9.47 -7.59
C GLU A 3 8.47 -8.16 -6.81
N PHE A 4 8.97 -8.19 -5.57
CA PHE A 4 9.03 -7.00 -4.75
C PHE A 4 10.01 -6.00 -5.37
N GLU A 5 11.20 -6.45 -5.77
CA GLU A 5 12.17 -5.58 -6.43
C GLU A 5 11.61 -5.03 -7.75
N ARG A 6 10.89 -5.85 -8.53
CA ARG A 6 10.28 -5.41 -9.79
C ARG A 6 9.24 -4.33 -9.55
N HIS A 7 8.31 -4.56 -8.63
CA HIS A 7 7.25 -3.61 -8.26
C HIS A 7 7.84 -2.23 -7.87
N LEU A 8 8.87 -2.19 -7.02
CA LEU A 8 9.52 -0.94 -6.64
C LEU A 8 10.23 -0.25 -7.81
N ARG A 9 10.88 -1.01 -8.71
CA ARG A 9 11.53 -0.43 -9.89
C ARG A 9 10.53 0.15 -10.87
N ASP A 10 9.39 -0.50 -11.05
CA ASP A 10 8.30 0.01 -11.86
C ASP A 10 7.71 1.30 -11.27
N ALA A 11 7.50 1.33 -9.95
CA ALA A 11 7.08 2.54 -9.25
C ALA A 11 8.08 3.70 -9.41
N ILE A 12 9.39 3.44 -9.25
CA ILE A 12 10.46 4.43 -9.49
C ILE A 12 10.41 4.95 -10.93
N ARG A 13 10.26 4.06 -11.91
CA ARG A 13 10.23 4.41 -13.34
C ARG A 13 9.03 5.31 -13.64
N ILE A 14 7.84 4.94 -13.16
CA ILE A 14 6.61 5.70 -13.33
C ILE A 14 6.75 7.07 -12.65
N ASN A 15 7.13 7.10 -11.37
CA ASN A 15 7.25 8.35 -10.62
C ASN A 15 8.28 9.30 -11.21
N ARG A 16 9.41 8.79 -11.74
CA ARG A 16 10.40 9.61 -12.46
C ARG A 16 9.86 10.18 -13.76
N ALA A 17 9.17 9.37 -14.56
CA ALA A 17 8.59 9.81 -15.82
C ALA A 17 7.55 10.93 -15.61
N ARG A 18 6.76 10.82 -14.54
CA ARG A 18 5.67 11.76 -14.23
C ARG A 18 6.10 13.01 -13.46
N ALA A 19 7.23 12.95 -12.73
CA ALA A 19 7.66 14.02 -11.83
C ALA A 19 7.75 15.40 -12.50
N ALA A 20 8.30 15.47 -13.73
CA ALA A 20 8.43 16.74 -14.46
C ALA A 20 7.07 17.31 -14.86
N TRP A 21 6.13 16.45 -15.28
CA TRP A 21 4.77 16.87 -15.62
C TRP A 21 4.02 17.36 -14.38
N TYR A 22 4.04 16.59 -13.29
CA TYR A 22 3.39 16.97 -12.03
C TYR A 22 3.94 18.27 -11.45
N ALA A 23 5.27 18.48 -11.50
CA ALA A 23 5.88 19.72 -11.05
C ALA A 23 5.45 20.94 -11.87
N ARG A 24 5.19 20.76 -13.18
CA ARG A 24 4.66 21.82 -14.05
C ARG A 24 3.22 22.18 -13.70
N VAL A 25 2.39 21.19 -13.39
CA VAL A 25 0.95 21.35 -13.12
C VAL A 25 0.69 21.87 -11.70
N ALA A 26 1.34 21.28 -10.69
CA ALA A 26 1.05 21.54 -9.29
C ALA A 26 2.22 22.18 -8.50
N GLY A 27 3.32 22.54 -9.18
CA GLY A 27 4.41 23.31 -8.61
C GLY A 27 5.34 22.51 -7.69
N TRP A 28 5.88 23.19 -6.68
CA TRP A 28 6.93 22.64 -5.82
C TRP A 28 6.43 21.50 -4.91
N GLN A 29 5.16 21.50 -4.50
CA GLN A 29 4.60 20.45 -3.65
C GLN A 29 4.60 19.10 -4.37
N ALA A 30 4.27 19.11 -5.67
CA ALA A 30 4.33 17.94 -6.52
C ALA A 30 5.76 17.42 -6.66
N ARG A 31 6.73 18.31 -6.88
CA ARG A 31 8.15 17.94 -6.93
C ARG A 31 8.62 17.30 -5.63
N LEU A 32 8.24 17.85 -4.48
CA LEU A 32 8.57 17.30 -3.17
C LEU A 32 7.98 15.91 -2.97
N LEU A 33 6.68 15.73 -3.32
CA LEU A 33 6.00 14.44 -3.18
C LEU A 33 6.62 13.38 -4.09
N SER A 34 6.84 13.68 -5.38
CA SER A 34 7.49 12.76 -6.31
C SER A 34 8.91 12.40 -5.87
N TRP A 35 9.70 13.38 -5.40
CA TRP A 35 11.05 13.10 -4.88
C TRP A 35 11.01 12.19 -3.66
N TRP A 36 10.06 12.42 -2.74
CA TRP A 36 9.91 11.58 -1.55
C TRP A 36 9.49 10.15 -1.91
N LEU A 37 8.53 9.97 -2.84
CA LEU A 37 8.13 8.67 -3.34
C LEU A 37 9.33 7.91 -3.93
N ILE A 38 10.05 8.53 -4.87
CA ILE A 38 11.23 7.95 -5.51
C ILE A 38 12.29 7.58 -4.46
N ALA A 39 12.58 8.49 -3.52
CA ALA A 39 13.57 8.26 -2.47
C ALA A 39 13.17 7.09 -1.56
N SER A 40 11.88 7.01 -1.19
CA SER A 40 11.34 5.92 -0.36
C SER A 40 11.44 4.58 -1.07
N GLU A 41 11.14 4.52 -2.37
CA GLU A 41 11.27 3.30 -3.17
C GLU A 41 12.73 2.85 -3.29
N TYR A 42 13.66 3.79 -3.51
CA TYR A 42 15.09 3.50 -3.52
C TYR A 42 15.57 2.96 -2.17
N LEU A 43 15.10 3.53 -1.07
CA LEU A 43 15.41 3.06 0.28
C LEU A 43 14.85 1.65 0.53
N CYS A 44 13.71 1.32 -0.08
CA CYS A 44 13.10 -0.01 0.00
C CYS A 44 13.73 -1.05 -0.96
N LEU A 45 14.48 -0.66 -1.99
CA LEU A 45 15.09 -1.62 -2.94
C LEU A 45 16.00 -2.69 -2.28
N PRO A 46 16.93 -2.35 -1.35
CA PRO A 46 17.73 -3.36 -0.67
C PRO A 46 16.86 -4.33 0.14
N LEU A 47 15.82 -3.81 0.78
CA LEU A 47 14.86 -4.61 1.54
C LEU A 47 14.08 -5.55 0.62
N ALA A 48 13.62 -5.07 -0.54
CA ALA A 48 12.92 -5.89 -1.52
C ALA A 48 13.81 -7.03 -2.04
N ARG A 49 15.07 -6.74 -2.39
CA ARG A 49 16.06 -7.77 -2.76
C ARG A 49 16.27 -8.80 -1.66
N TYR A 50 16.27 -8.37 -0.39
CA TYR A 50 16.37 -9.29 0.74
C TYR A 50 15.17 -10.25 0.79
N PHE A 51 13.94 -9.73 0.73
CA PHE A 51 12.72 -10.55 0.74
C PHE A 51 12.64 -11.49 -0.45
N ASP A 52 12.90 -10.98 -1.66
CA ASP A 52 12.89 -11.79 -2.89
C ASP A 52 13.89 -12.95 -2.83
N ARG A 53 15.10 -12.71 -2.34
CA ARG A 53 16.12 -13.76 -2.17
C ARG A 53 15.69 -14.81 -1.14
N ARG A 54 15.06 -14.39 -0.03
CA ARG A 54 14.59 -15.29 1.02
C ARG A 54 13.34 -16.07 0.62
N ALA A 55 12.54 -15.51 -0.29
CA ALA A 55 11.35 -16.14 -0.85
C ALA A 55 11.69 -17.20 -1.92
N LEU A 56 12.81 -17.03 -2.64
CA LEU A 56 13.17 -17.86 -3.79
C LEU A 56 13.13 -19.40 -3.53
N PRO A 57 13.64 -19.93 -2.41
CA PRO A 57 13.56 -21.38 -2.14
C PRO A 57 12.12 -21.89 -2.04
N PHE A 58 11.22 -21.10 -1.46
CA PHE A 58 9.81 -21.43 -1.30
C PHE A 58 9.04 -21.28 -2.62
N ASN A 59 9.37 -20.26 -3.41
CA ASN A 59 8.76 -20.03 -4.71
C ASN A 59 9.10 -21.14 -5.71
N ARG A 60 10.34 -21.67 -5.67
CA ARG A 60 10.74 -22.85 -6.45
C ARG A 60 9.97 -24.12 -6.08
N ARG A 61 9.36 -24.15 -4.89
CA ARG A 61 8.47 -25.23 -4.41
C ARG A 61 6.99 -24.95 -4.63
N GLY A 62 6.64 -23.83 -5.27
CA GLY A 62 5.25 -23.49 -5.63
C GLY A 62 4.46 -22.65 -4.63
N ILE A 63 5.04 -22.28 -3.47
CA ILE A 63 4.31 -21.60 -2.38
C ILE A 63 3.97 -20.14 -2.74
N GLY A 64 4.82 -19.46 -3.51
CA GLY A 64 4.56 -18.10 -4.02
C GLY A 64 4.67 -16.98 -2.98
N VAL A 65 5.35 -17.20 -1.85
CA VAL A 65 5.59 -16.21 -0.79
C VAL A 65 6.27 -14.96 -1.33
N VAL A 66 5.82 -13.77 -0.92
CA VAL A 66 6.24 -12.45 -1.47
C VAL A 66 5.84 -12.26 -2.94
N GLN A 67 5.95 -13.31 -3.77
CA GLN A 67 5.68 -13.28 -5.20
C GLN A 67 4.23 -12.91 -5.52
N ARG A 68 3.27 -13.48 -4.80
CA ARG A 68 1.83 -13.23 -5.01
C ARG A 68 1.29 -12.08 -4.14
N ASP A 69 2.17 -11.36 -3.46
CA ASP A 69 1.78 -10.27 -2.56
C ASP A 69 1.85 -8.89 -3.24
N PHE A 70 2.40 -8.80 -4.45
CA PHE A 70 2.53 -7.56 -5.22
C PHE A 70 1.71 -7.60 -6.51
N VAL A 71 1.10 -6.47 -6.83
CA VAL A 71 0.35 -6.28 -8.07
C VAL A 71 1.19 -5.52 -9.11
N PRO A 72 0.93 -5.74 -10.41
CA PRO A 72 1.52 -4.92 -11.47
C PRO A 72 1.20 -3.43 -11.29
N MET A 73 2.15 -2.57 -11.64
CA MET A 73 1.96 -1.11 -11.69
C MET A 73 1.26 -0.69 -13.00
N ASP A 74 0.05 -1.21 -13.21
CA ASP A 74 -0.81 -0.79 -14.32
C ASP A 74 -1.62 0.42 -13.88
N VAL A 75 -1.27 1.58 -14.42
CA VAL A 75 -1.76 2.88 -13.95
C VAL A 75 -2.14 3.78 -15.12
N PRO A 76 -3.22 4.59 -15.00
CA PRO A 76 -3.66 5.51 -16.06
C PRO A 76 -2.55 6.47 -16.49
N ASP A 77 -2.62 7.01 -17.71
CA ASP A 77 -1.66 8.02 -18.18
C ASP A 77 -1.61 9.23 -17.25
N GLN A 78 -0.45 9.88 -17.16
CA GLN A 78 -0.22 11.03 -16.28
C GLN A 78 -1.13 12.24 -16.59
N THR A 79 -1.62 12.35 -17.82
CA THR A 79 -2.56 13.40 -18.25
C THR A 79 -4.01 13.09 -17.91
N THR A 80 -4.31 11.88 -17.41
CA THR A 80 -5.66 11.50 -16.97
C THR A 80 -6.10 12.43 -15.84
N PRO A 81 -7.25 13.12 -15.96
CA PRO A 81 -7.75 13.96 -14.89
C PRO A 81 -7.96 13.12 -13.62
N PRO A 82 -7.47 13.57 -12.45
CA PRO A 82 -7.74 12.84 -11.21
C PRO A 82 -9.25 12.85 -10.90
N PRO A 83 -9.75 11.84 -10.18
CA PRO A 83 -11.12 11.84 -9.68
C PRO A 83 -11.46 13.14 -8.96
N ALA A 84 -12.66 13.67 -9.18
CA ALA A 84 -13.12 14.89 -8.52
C ALA A 84 -13.47 14.58 -7.05
N VAL A 85 -12.55 14.86 -6.12
CA VAL A 85 -12.79 14.76 -4.67
C VAL A 85 -12.40 16.06 -3.97
N ARG A 86 -13.00 16.30 -2.80
CA ARG A 86 -12.70 17.46 -1.95
C ARG A 86 -11.29 17.36 -1.38
N PRO A 87 -10.61 18.50 -1.15
CA PRO A 87 -9.30 18.49 -0.50
C PRO A 87 -9.34 17.89 0.91
N LEU A 88 -8.31 17.11 1.26
CA LEU A 88 -8.16 16.48 2.56
C LEU A 88 -7.95 17.56 3.63
N THR A 89 -8.88 17.68 4.57
CA THR A 89 -8.79 18.63 5.67
C THR A 89 -7.91 18.08 6.81
N GLY A 90 -7.38 18.99 7.63
CA GLY A 90 -6.62 18.59 8.83
C GLY A 90 -7.45 17.78 9.84
N ALA A 91 -8.76 18.01 9.92
CA ALA A 91 -9.66 17.26 10.80
C ALA A 91 -9.80 15.81 10.33
N VAL A 92 -10.01 15.60 9.02
CA VAL A 92 -10.09 14.27 8.42
C VAL A 92 -8.77 13.53 8.59
N ARG A 93 -7.64 14.18 8.27
CA ARG A 93 -6.30 13.60 8.46
C ARG A 93 -6.07 13.14 9.91
N ARG A 94 -6.43 13.96 10.90
CA ARG A 94 -6.32 13.60 12.32
C ARG A 94 -7.24 12.44 12.68
N SER A 95 -8.45 12.39 12.13
CA SER A 95 -9.38 11.28 12.32
C SER A 95 -8.79 9.96 11.82
N ALA A 96 -8.29 9.94 10.58
CA ALA A 96 -7.63 8.78 9.99
C ALA A 96 -6.42 8.33 10.82
N LEU A 97 -5.54 9.26 11.22
CA LEU A 97 -4.36 8.95 12.05
C LEU A 97 -4.72 8.32 13.40
N ARG A 98 -5.77 8.81 14.08
CA ARG A 98 -6.22 8.21 15.35
C ARG A 98 -6.67 6.77 15.15
N ARG A 99 -7.52 6.51 14.15
CA ARG A 99 -8.00 5.15 13.85
C ARG A 99 -6.85 4.22 13.46
N LEU A 100 -5.95 4.67 12.58
CA LEU A 100 -4.75 3.94 12.19
C LEU A 100 -3.84 3.63 13.38
N THR A 101 -3.74 4.53 14.36
CA THR A 101 -2.94 4.28 15.57
C THR A 101 -3.52 3.12 16.40
N THR A 102 -4.84 3.13 16.60
CA THR A 102 -5.55 2.02 17.26
C THR A 102 -5.41 0.72 16.49
N TYR A 103 -5.64 0.76 15.17
CA TYR A 103 -5.45 -0.38 14.28
C TYR A 103 -4.03 -0.95 14.37
N ARG A 104 -2.98 -0.13 14.24
CA ARG A 104 -1.58 -0.57 14.31
C ARG A 104 -1.27 -1.24 15.64
N LYS A 105 -1.78 -0.72 16.75
CA LYS A 105 -1.59 -1.35 18.08
C LYS A 105 -2.20 -2.75 18.11
N ARG A 106 -3.46 -2.88 17.66
CA ARG A 106 -4.18 -4.17 17.63
C ARG A 106 -3.53 -5.17 16.66
N ALA A 107 -3.20 -4.72 15.45
CA ALA A 107 -2.58 -5.53 14.41
C ALA A 107 -1.17 -6.01 14.81
N ARG A 108 -0.35 -5.15 15.44
CA ARG A 108 0.94 -5.58 15.99
C ARG A 108 0.78 -6.62 17.08
N HIS A 109 -0.18 -6.45 17.98
CA HIS A 109 -0.44 -7.44 19.02
C HIS A 109 -0.85 -8.80 18.42
N ALA A 110 -1.77 -8.80 17.45
CA ALA A 110 -2.12 -10.02 16.71
C ALA A 110 -0.90 -10.64 16.00
N LEU A 111 -0.07 -9.81 15.37
CA LEU A 111 1.14 -10.26 14.66
C LEU A 111 2.17 -10.90 15.61
N THR A 112 2.35 -10.37 16.83
CA THR A 112 3.23 -10.99 17.84
C THR A 112 2.76 -12.37 18.28
N GLN A 113 1.48 -12.67 18.10
CA GLN A 113 0.88 -13.98 18.34
C GLN A 113 0.82 -14.85 17.08
N ALA A 114 1.48 -14.44 15.99
CA ALA A 114 1.41 -15.06 14.66
C ALA A 114 -0.02 -15.21 14.09
N ARG A 115 -0.96 -14.38 14.54
CA ARG A 115 -2.37 -14.39 14.10
C ARG A 115 -2.58 -13.55 12.84
N PHE A 116 -2.09 -14.04 11.71
CA PHE A 116 -2.19 -13.35 10.42
C PHE A 116 -3.64 -13.19 9.92
N ASP A 117 -4.49 -14.17 10.21
CA ASP A 117 -5.95 -14.13 10.06
C ASP A 117 -6.55 -12.89 10.74
N ALA A 118 -6.20 -12.67 12.01
CA ALA A 118 -6.68 -11.54 12.78
C ALA A 118 -6.14 -10.21 12.23
N VAL A 119 -4.90 -10.17 11.73
CA VAL A 119 -4.37 -8.98 11.05
C VAL A 119 -5.16 -8.68 9.77
N ALA A 120 -5.49 -9.70 8.96
CA ALA A 120 -6.30 -9.53 7.77
C ALA A 120 -7.72 -9.02 8.11
N ASP A 121 -8.37 -9.58 9.12
CA ASP A 121 -9.70 -9.15 9.59
C ASP A 121 -9.71 -7.70 10.09
N LEU A 122 -8.72 -7.34 10.94
CA LEU A 122 -8.52 -5.98 11.42
C LEU A 122 -8.30 -5.00 10.27
N THR A 123 -7.61 -5.45 9.22
CA THR A 123 -7.32 -4.64 8.04
C THR A 123 -8.57 -4.43 7.19
N ARG A 124 -9.42 -5.45 7.02
CA ARG A 124 -10.75 -5.30 6.38
C ARG A 124 -11.62 -4.31 7.15
N GLN A 125 -11.63 -4.38 8.49
CA GLN A 125 -12.34 -3.41 9.32
C GLN A 125 -11.78 -2.00 9.11
N MET A 126 -10.46 -1.83 9.13
CA MET A 126 -9.82 -0.53 8.94
C MET A 126 -10.08 0.05 7.54
N LEU A 127 -10.12 -0.78 6.49
CA LEU A 127 -10.48 -0.33 5.15
C LEU A 127 -11.93 0.17 5.07
N ARG A 128 -12.87 -0.48 5.76
CA ARG A 128 -14.26 0.03 5.88
C ARG A 128 -14.29 1.36 6.63
N ASP A 129 -13.53 1.48 7.71
CA ASP A 129 -13.41 2.74 8.46
C ASP A 129 -12.82 3.88 7.63
N ILE A 130 -11.78 3.61 6.82
CA ILE A 130 -11.22 4.58 5.88
C ILE A 130 -12.26 4.95 4.80
N GLY A 131 -12.93 3.96 4.21
CA GLY A 131 -13.97 4.19 3.21
C GLY A 131 -15.11 5.07 3.75
N GLN A 132 -15.53 4.86 5.00
CA GLN A 132 -16.53 5.72 5.64
C GLN A 132 -16.01 7.15 5.82
N ILE A 133 -14.76 7.32 6.27
CA ILE A 133 -14.14 8.65 6.39
C ILE A 133 -14.08 9.36 5.03
N GLU A 134 -13.70 8.65 3.97
CA GLU A 134 -13.65 9.17 2.60
C GLU A 134 -15.05 9.59 2.12
N ALA A 135 -16.06 8.74 2.33
CA ALA A 135 -17.45 9.02 1.96
C ALA A 135 -18.02 10.24 2.71
N ASP A 136 -17.88 10.29 4.04
CA ASP A 136 -18.41 11.37 4.88
C ASP A 136 -17.80 12.73 4.52
N ALA A 137 -16.50 12.75 4.20
CA ALA A 137 -15.78 13.97 3.89
C ALA A 137 -15.75 14.31 2.39
N GLY A 138 -16.13 13.36 1.52
CA GLY A 138 -15.98 13.46 0.07
C GLY A 138 -14.52 13.64 -0.37
N THR A 139 -13.56 13.01 0.30
CA THR A 139 -12.10 13.11 0.05
C THR A 139 -11.53 11.73 -0.27
N SER A 140 -10.26 11.67 -0.70
CA SER A 140 -9.54 10.39 -0.83
C SER A 140 -8.32 10.30 0.10
N LEU A 141 -8.05 9.08 0.54
CA LEU A 141 -6.94 8.60 1.35
C LEU A 141 -6.21 7.46 0.60
N ALA A 142 -5.99 7.65 -0.72
CA ALA A 142 -5.51 6.62 -1.65
C ALA A 142 -4.24 5.88 -1.20
N MET A 143 -3.23 6.59 -0.69
CA MET A 143 -1.99 5.96 -0.21
C MET A 143 -2.22 5.21 1.10
N THR A 144 -3.01 5.78 2.03
CA THR A 144 -3.41 5.05 3.25
C THR A 144 -4.13 3.75 2.90
N ARG A 145 -5.07 3.81 1.95
CA ARG A 145 -5.82 2.65 1.48
C ARG A 145 -4.90 1.62 0.85
N HIS A 146 -4.02 2.01 -0.08
CA HIS A 146 -3.07 1.11 -0.72
C HIS A 146 -2.16 0.39 0.28
N LEU A 147 -1.62 1.10 1.27
CA LEU A 147 -0.79 0.49 2.31
C LEU A 147 -1.59 -0.52 3.15
N LEU A 148 -2.85 -0.21 3.48
CA LEU A 148 -3.74 -1.14 4.17
C LEU A 148 -4.07 -2.37 3.31
N GLU A 149 -4.40 -2.19 2.03
CA GLU A 149 -4.68 -3.30 1.12
C GLU A 149 -3.46 -4.23 0.99
N SER A 150 -2.24 -3.68 0.91
CA SER A 150 -0.99 -4.46 0.90
C SER A 150 -0.81 -5.27 2.19
N ILE A 151 -1.04 -4.67 3.36
CA ILE A 151 -0.97 -5.37 4.66
C ILE A 151 -1.99 -6.50 4.69
N GLY A 152 -3.21 -6.21 4.24
CA GLY A 152 -4.32 -7.14 4.23
C GLY A 152 -4.03 -8.35 3.35
N LEU A 153 -3.58 -8.11 2.11
CA LEU A 153 -3.23 -9.15 1.16
C LEU A 153 -2.08 -10.01 1.69
N CYS A 154 -0.99 -9.40 2.15
CA CYS A 154 0.14 -10.13 2.72
C CYS A 154 -0.26 -10.98 3.92
N SER A 155 -1.12 -10.46 4.79
CA SER A 155 -1.57 -11.18 5.99
C SER A 155 -2.51 -12.33 5.63
N HIS A 156 -3.42 -12.13 4.67
CA HIS A 156 -4.29 -13.18 4.16
C HIS A 156 -3.49 -14.31 3.50
N ASN A 157 -2.57 -13.95 2.61
CA ASN A 157 -1.72 -14.92 1.92
C ASN A 157 -0.78 -15.65 2.88
N ALA A 158 -0.28 -14.98 3.93
CA ALA A 158 0.56 -15.61 4.95
C ALA A 158 -0.09 -16.84 5.60
N VAL A 159 -1.41 -16.80 5.85
CA VAL A 159 -2.15 -17.97 6.38
C VAL A 159 -2.00 -19.15 5.44
N MET A 160 -2.18 -18.93 4.13
CA MET A 160 -2.08 -19.96 3.10
C MET A 160 -0.64 -20.45 2.89
N TYR A 161 0.36 -19.57 2.98
CA TYR A 161 1.76 -19.93 2.85
C TYR A 161 2.22 -20.80 4.03
N ILE A 162 1.85 -20.42 5.25
CA ILE A 162 2.22 -21.14 6.49
C ILE A 162 1.58 -22.52 6.54
N ALA A 163 0.34 -22.66 6.05
CA ALA A 163 -0.31 -23.96 5.93
C ALA A 163 0.41 -24.93 4.96
N GLN A 164 1.13 -24.40 3.97
CA GLN A 164 1.94 -25.20 3.03
C GLN A 164 3.34 -25.50 3.57
N ASP A 165 3.94 -24.56 4.30
CA ASP A 165 5.27 -24.71 4.91
C ASP A 165 5.37 -23.73 6.09
N ASP A 166 5.52 -24.23 7.32
CA ASP A 166 5.58 -23.38 8.50
C ASP A 166 6.82 -22.47 8.55
N SER A 167 7.89 -22.84 7.86
CA SER A 167 9.17 -22.13 7.91
C SER A 167 9.14 -20.77 7.21
N VAL A 168 8.12 -20.47 6.38
CA VAL A 168 7.87 -19.11 5.83
C VAL A 168 7.29 -18.13 6.85
N GLN A 169 6.81 -18.59 8.01
CA GLN A 169 6.16 -17.73 9.01
C GLN A 169 7.02 -16.51 9.37
N ASN A 170 8.31 -16.71 9.63
CA ASN A 170 9.22 -15.63 9.99
C ASN A 170 9.41 -14.59 8.87
N LEU A 171 9.39 -15.04 7.61
CA LEU A 171 9.48 -14.15 6.46
C LEU A 171 8.21 -13.29 6.34
N CYS A 172 7.04 -13.94 6.44
CA CYS A 172 5.73 -13.28 6.40
C CYS A 172 5.58 -12.27 7.55
N HIS A 173 5.96 -12.67 8.77
CA HIS A 173 5.91 -11.81 9.95
C HIS A 173 6.72 -10.53 9.73
N ARG A 174 7.97 -10.65 9.23
CA ARG A 174 8.83 -9.48 8.98
C ARG A 174 8.24 -8.56 7.90
N LEU A 175 7.70 -9.13 6.83
CA LEU A 175 7.09 -8.35 5.75
C LEU A 175 5.91 -7.52 6.26
N VAL A 176 4.96 -8.16 6.95
CA VAL A 176 3.78 -7.50 7.54
C VAL A 176 4.20 -6.47 8.60
N ALA A 177 5.17 -6.79 9.46
CA ALA A 177 5.65 -5.88 10.50
C ALA A 177 6.19 -4.56 9.94
N ILE A 178 6.95 -4.62 8.83
CA ILE A 178 7.48 -3.43 8.17
C ILE A 178 6.36 -2.59 7.58
N GLN A 179 5.40 -3.20 6.90
CA GLN A 179 4.25 -2.48 6.35
C GLN A 179 3.41 -1.81 7.45
N LEU A 180 3.17 -2.49 8.58
CA LEU A 180 2.52 -1.91 9.76
C LEU A 180 3.32 -0.74 10.38
N ALA A 181 4.66 -0.74 10.24
CA ALA A 181 5.47 0.40 10.64
C ALA A 181 5.21 1.60 9.73
N LEU A 182 5.12 1.38 8.41
CA LEU A 182 5.02 2.41 7.38
C LEU A 182 3.61 3.01 7.21
N VAL A 183 2.53 2.26 7.48
CA VAL A 183 1.13 2.70 7.26
C VAL A 183 0.75 4.01 7.97
N GLY A 184 1.44 4.36 9.06
CA GLY A 184 1.24 5.63 9.76
C GLY A 184 1.61 6.88 8.94
N ASN A 185 2.42 6.72 7.89
CA ASN A 185 2.82 7.81 7.00
C ASN A 185 1.77 8.13 5.93
N GLY A 186 0.84 7.20 5.67
CA GLY A 186 -0.20 7.32 4.63
C GLY A 186 -0.94 8.66 4.68
N PRO A 187 -1.56 9.06 5.81
CA PRO A 187 -2.34 10.30 5.88
C PRO A 187 -1.51 11.58 5.68
N TRP A 188 -0.19 11.53 5.90
CA TRP A 188 0.69 12.65 5.55
C TRP A 188 0.91 12.73 4.04
N MET A 189 1.17 11.59 3.39
CA MET A 189 1.30 11.51 1.92
C MET A 189 0.00 11.89 1.23
N ASP A 190 -1.15 11.40 1.70
CA ASP A 190 -2.48 11.76 1.17
C ASP A 190 -2.73 13.27 1.27
N SER A 191 -2.28 13.91 2.37
CA SER A 191 -2.39 15.36 2.51
C SER A 191 -1.55 16.13 1.50
N LEU A 192 -0.39 15.62 1.10
CA LEU A 192 0.41 16.21 0.04
C LEU A 192 -0.20 15.94 -1.34
N GLY A 193 -0.65 14.70 -1.59
CA GLY A 193 -1.31 14.31 -2.84
C GLY A 193 -2.57 15.13 -3.11
N SER A 194 -3.41 15.31 -2.08
CA SER A 194 -4.63 16.10 -2.18
C SER A 194 -4.39 17.58 -2.55
N ARG A 195 -3.28 18.18 -2.11
CA ARG A 195 -2.88 19.54 -2.51
C ARG A 195 -2.38 19.62 -3.95
N CYS A 196 -1.90 18.52 -4.51
CA CYS A 196 -1.49 18.43 -5.91
C CYS A 196 -2.73 18.22 -6.79
N GLN A 197 -3.65 17.38 -6.32
CA GLN A 197 -4.92 17.09 -6.97
C GLN A 197 -5.78 18.34 -7.15
N SER A 198 -5.86 19.22 -6.14
CA SER A 198 -6.60 20.49 -6.26
C SER A 198 -6.04 21.44 -7.33
N ARG A 199 -4.88 21.12 -7.91
CA ARG A 199 -4.24 21.82 -9.02
C ARG A 199 -4.23 20.99 -10.32
N GLY A 200 -4.94 19.87 -10.38
CA GLY A 200 -5.05 19.00 -11.55
C GLY A 200 -3.99 17.90 -11.65
N ALA A 201 -3.10 17.74 -10.66
CA ALA A 201 -2.09 16.69 -10.65
C ALA A 201 -2.54 15.50 -9.78
N GLY A 202 -2.90 14.38 -10.41
CA GLY A 202 -3.39 13.16 -9.76
C GLY A 202 -2.34 12.29 -9.06
N ILE A 203 -1.35 12.92 -8.40
CA ILE A 203 -0.30 12.18 -7.69
C ILE A 203 -0.95 11.28 -6.63
N LEU A 204 -0.51 10.02 -6.57
CA LEU A 204 -1.10 8.94 -5.77
C LEU A 204 -2.42 8.39 -6.34
N LEU A 205 -3.40 9.23 -6.63
CA LEU A 205 -4.71 8.80 -7.14
C LEU A 205 -4.63 8.08 -8.49
N ASN A 206 -3.73 8.54 -9.35
CA ASN A 206 -3.50 7.95 -10.67
C ASN A 206 -2.25 7.05 -10.71
N ASP A 207 -1.44 7.04 -9.66
CA ASP A 207 -0.12 6.41 -9.67
C ASP A 207 -0.04 5.14 -8.82
N VAL A 208 -1.07 4.90 -8.00
CA VAL A 208 -1.09 3.80 -7.05
C VAL A 208 -2.15 2.79 -7.52
N PRO A 209 -1.75 1.57 -7.91
CA PRO A 209 -2.71 0.57 -8.36
C PRO A 209 -3.57 0.09 -7.19
N ALA A 210 -4.81 -0.25 -7.49
CA ALA A 210 -5.67 -0.96 -6.55
C ALA A 210 -5.08 -2.34 -6.25
N ILE A 211 -4.99 -2.70 -4.98
CA ILE A 211 -4.63 -4.05 -4.57
C ILE A 211 -5.93 -4.79 -4.25
N PRO A 212 -6.20 -5.96 -4.84
CA PRO A 212 -7.45 -6.69 -4.64
C PRO A 212 -7.49 -7.31 -3.23
N PHE A 213 -7.80 -6.48 -2.23
CA PHE A 213 -8.02 -6.90 -0.86
C PHE A 213 -9.30 -6.27 -0.28
N PRO A 214 -10.26 -7.08 0.21
CA PRO A 214 -10.26 -8.55 0.19
C PRO A 214 -10.22 -9.11 -1.24
N PRO A 215 -9.55 -10.27 -1.47
CA PRO A 215 -9.60 -10.92 -2.77
C PRO A 215 -11.06 -11.25 -3.11
N CYS A 216 -11.44 -11.17 -4.39
CA CYS A 216 -12.77 -11.60 -4.81
C CYS A 216 -12.96 -13.06 -4.41
N ASP A 217 -13.95 -13.35 -3.56
CA ASP A 217 -14.41 -14.70 -3.30
C ASP A 217 -14.93 -15.27 -4.62
N THR A 218 -14.16 -16.16 -5.24
CA THR A 218 -14.61 -16.94 -6.41
C THR A 218 -15.46 -18.15 -5.98
N SER A 219 -15.99 -18.15 -4.76
CA SER A 219 -16.81 -19.23 -4.19
C SER A 219 -18.20 -18.74 -3.78
N ALA A 220 -18.91 -18.10 -4.70
CA ALA A 220 -20.37 -17.98 -4.66
C ALA A 220 -20.92 -18.34 -6.06
N GLY A 221 -20.81 -19.61 -6.40
CA GLY A 221 -21.20 -20.18 -7.69
C GLY A 221 -21.18 -21.69 -7.59
N SER A 222 -21.99 -22.23 -6.68
CA SER A 222 -22.37 -23.64 -6.61
C SER A 222 -23.89 -23.69 -6.62
#